data_AF-A0A3G3C1T7-F1
#
_entry.id   AF-A0A3G3C1T7-F1
#
_cell.length_a   1.000
_cell.length_b   1.000
_cell.length_c   1.000
_cell.angle_alpha   90.00
_cell.angle_beta   90.00
_cell.angle_gamma   90.00
#
_symmetry.space_group_name_H-M   'P 1'
#
loop_
_entity.id
_entity.type
_entity.pdbx_description
1 polymer ?
#
loop_
_entity_poly.entity_id
_entity_poly.type
_entity_poly.pdbx_seq_one_letter_code
_entity_poly.pdbx_strand_id
1 'polypeptide(L)'
;SWNLHHVLPKKLDFFILLSSGSGIVGNRGQANYVAGNTFQDALARHRVSLGLKATALDLGMILSVGFTAEKADVMSHLRAAGFAAMREEEYHAILDELCNPHLEPSSLLKAQVALGFEIPETLRSKGIEDPGWMHDPLFKHLYQIRTAGGGGDSAEDSVNYGLLLAAAESHQAAVDIINDAIVRKLCKALTIEA
;
A
#
# COMPACT_ATOMS: atom_id res chain seq x y z
N SER A 1 -8.55 -17.35 -16.16
CA SER A 1 -9.03 -15.97 -16.36
C SER A 1 -9.71 -15.73 -17.70
N TRP A 2 -9.06 -16.01 -18.84
CA TRP A 2 -9.66 -15.82 -20.18
C TRP A 2 -10.95 -16.63 -20.39
N ASN A 3 -10.95 -17.91 -20.02
CA ASN A 3 -12.14 -18.75 -20.10
C ASN A 3 -13.32 -18.13 -19.31
N LEU A 4 -13.08 -17.67 -18.08
CA LEU A 4 -14.10 -17.01 -17.25
C LEU A 4 -14.66 -15.73 -17.91
N HIS A 5 -13.82 -14.94 -18.57
CA HIS A 5 -14.27 -13.77 -19.33
C HIS A 5 -15.24 -14.14 -20.47
N HIS A 6 -15.04 -15.30 -21.10
CA HIS A 6 -15.89 -15.77 -22.19
C HIS A 6 -17.16 -16.47 -21.74
N VAL A 7 -17.09 -17.31 -20.71
CA VAL A 7 -18.20 -18.20 -20.34
C VAL A 7 -19.15 -17.59 -19.32
N LEU A 8 -18.69 -16.67 -18.47
CA LEU A 8 -19.55 -16.03 -17.48
C LEU A 8 -20.44 -14.94 -18.11
N PRO A 9 -21.60 -14.64 -17.50
CA PRO A 9 -22.40 -13.48 -17.87
C PRO A 9 -21.56 -12.19 -17.93
N LYS A 10 -21.88 -11.29 -18.86
CA LYS A 10 -21.09 -10.05 -19.02
C LYS A 10 -21.31 -9.07 -17.86
N LYS A 11 -22.55 -8.94 -17.39
CA LYS A 11 -22.94 -8.08 -16.26
C LYS A 11 -22.85 -8.86 -14.95
N LEU A 12 -21.66 -8.93 -14.40
CA LEU A 12 -21.42 -9.45 -13.05
C LEU A 12 -21.35 -8.30 -12.06
N ASP A 13 -21.70 -8.57 -10.81
CA ASP A 13 -21.56 -7.61 -9.70
C ASP A 13 -20.10 -7.27 -9.40
N PHE A 14 -19.19 -8.23 -9.63
CA PHE A 14 -17.74 -8.08 -9.53
C PHE A 14 -17.02 -9.10 -10.43
N PHE A 15 -15.75 -8.83 -10.75
CA PHE A 15 -14.85 -9.78 -11.40
C PHE A 15 -13.43 -9.52 -10.90
N ILE A 16 -13.01 -10.27 -9.89
CA ILE A 16 -11.72 -10.07 -9.22
C ILE A 16 -10.71 -11.08 -9.76
N LEU A 17 -9.54 -10.59 -10.15
CA LEU A 17 -8.38 -11.39 -10.55
C LEU A 17 -7.31 -11.23 -9.49
N LEU A 18 -6.92 -12.35 -8.87
CA LEU A 18 -5.83 -12.36 -7.89
C LEU A 18 -4.52 -12.51 -8.65
N SER A 19 -3.86 -11.38 -8.87
CA SER A 19 -2.56 -11.23 -9.51
C SER A 19 -1.46 -11.10 -8.44
N SER A 20 -0.26 -10.67 -8.83
CA SER A 20 0.87 -10.50 -7.93
C SER A 20 1.62 -9.22 -8.21
N GLY A 21 2.10 -8.56 -7.15
CA GLY A 21 3.01 -7.41 -7.27
C GLY A 21 4.31 -7.74 -8.03
N SER A 22 4.67 -9.02 -8.14
CA SER A 22 5.76 -9.48 -9.01
C SER A 22 5.53 -9.15 -10.49
N GLY A 23 4.29 -8.96 -10.92
CA GLY A 23 3.91 -8.46 -12.25
C GLY A 23 4.43 -7.05 -12.54
N ILE A 24 4.64 -6.25 -11.50
CA ILE A 24 5.08 -4.84 -11.58
C ILE A 24 6.60 -4.76 -11.47
N VAL A 25 7.18 -5.36 -10.43
CA VAL A 25 8.61 -5.20 -10.09
C VAL A 25 9.50 -6.33 -10.61
N GLY A 26 8.88 -7.38 -11.15
CA GLY A 26 9.56 -8.59 -11.59
C GLY A 26 9.98 -9.51 -10.43
N ASN A 27 10.21 -10.79 -10.75
CA ASN A 27 10.83 -11.73 -9.82
C ASN A 27 11.77 -12.69 -10.57
N ARG A 28 13.01 -12.81 -10.08
CA ARG A 28 14.05 -13.61 -10.73
C ARG A 28 13.65 -15.08 -10.74
N GLY A 29 13.81 -15.74 -11.89
CA GLY A 29 13.44 -17.15 -12.05
C GLY A 29 11.94 -17.43 -12.18
N GLN A 30 11.08 -16.40 -12.19
CA GLN A 30 9.62 -16.53 -12.23
C GLN A 30 8.96 -15.86 -13.44
N ALA A 31 9.65 -15.78 -14.58
CA ALA A 31 9.13 -15.08 -15.77
C ALA A 31 7.77 -15.61 -16.26
N ASN A 32 7.55 -16.93 -16.19
CA ASN A 32 6.27 -17.56 -16.52
C ASN A 32 5.14 -17.14 -15.57
N TYR A 33 5.42 -17.09 -14.27
CA TYR A 33 4.48 -16.63 -13.25
C TYR A 33 4.15 -15.16 -13.42
N VAL A 34 5.18 -14.31 -13.61
CA VAL A 34 5.03 -12.87 -13.86
C VAL A 34 4.18 -12.63 -15.11
N ALA A 35 4.45 -13.31 -16.22
CA ALA A 35 3.66 -13.17 -17.46
C ALA A 35 2.18 -13.54 -17.26
N GLY A 36 1.90 -14.59 -16.49
CA GLY A 36 0.53 -14.98 -16.17
C GLY A 36 -0.22 -13.93 -15.36
N ASN A 37 0.44 -13.32 -14.38
CA ASN A 37 -0.11 -12.23 -13.55
C ASN A 37 -0.32 -10.96 -14.38
N THR A 38 0.68 -10.52 -15.15
CA THR A 38 0.55 -9.35 -16.04
C THR A 38 -0.55 -9.52 -17.09
N PHE A 39 -0.82 -10.75 -17.55
CA PHE A 39 -2.00 -11.02 -18.39
C PHE A 39 -3.31 -10.77 -17.65
N GLN A 40 -3.41 -11.12 -16.36
CA GLN A 40 -4.60 -10.83 -15.56
C GLN A 40 -4.80 -9.32 -15.39
N ASP A 41 -3.73 -8.57 -15.16
CA ASP A 41 -3.76 -7.10 -15.04
C ASP A 41 -4.31 -6.48 -16.33
N ALA A 42 -3.77 -6.92 -17.47
CA ALA A 42 -4.22 -6.50 -18.79
C ALA A 42 -5.68 -6.92 -19.06
N LEU A 43 -6.10 -8.11 -18.62
CA LEU A 43 -7.47 -8.59 -18.77
C LEU A 43 -8.47 -7.77 -17.95
N ALA A 44 -8.11 -7.35 -16.73
CA ALA A 44 -8.95 -6.47 -15.93
C ALA A 44 -9.16 -5.12 -16.64
N ARG A 45 -8.07 -4.51 -17.13
CA ARG A 45 -8.13 -3.27 -17.92
C ARG A 45 -8.95 -3.43 -19.20
N HIS A 46 -8.79 -4.56 -19.89
CA HIS A 46 -9.57 -4.90 -21.08
C HIS A 46 -11.07 -4.99 -20.76
N ARG A 47 -11.46 -5.71 -19.70
CA ARG A 47 -12.87 -5.80 -19.28
C ARG A 47 -13.45 -4.43 -18.95
N VAL A 48 -12.71 -3.60 -18.20
CA VAL A 48 -13.13 -2.23 -17.86
C VAL A 48 -13.28 -1.37 -19.11
N SER A 49 -12.41 -1.50 -20.11
CA SER A 49 -12.55 -0.77 -21.39
C SER A 49 -13.82 -1.13 -22.17
N LEU A 50 -14.42 -2.28 -21.89
CA LEU A 50 -15.70 -2.73 -22.44
C LEU A 50 -16.91 -2.32 -21.57
N GLY A 51 -16.70 -1.51 -20.52
CA GLY A 51 -17.73 -1.15 -19.56
C GLY A 51 -18.12 -2.27 -18.59
N LEU A 52 -17.30 -3.33 -18.49
CA LEU A 52 -17.55 -4.45 -17.59
C LEU A 52 -16.75 -4.28 -16.30
N LYS A 53 -17.34 -4.63 -15.16
CA LYS A 53 -16.64 -4.67 -13.88
C LYS A 53 -15.48 -5.66 -13.93
N ALA A 54 -14.30 -5.20 -13.52
CA ALA A 54 -13.14 -6.02 -13.22
C ALA A 54 -12.09 -5.26 -12.40
N THR A 55 -11.39 -5.98 -11.54
CA THR A 55 -10.20 -5.49 -10.83
C THR A 55 -9.16 -6.61 -10.73
N ALA A 56 -7.92 -6.31 -11.11
CA ALA A 56 -6.77 -7.13 -10.77
C ALA A 56 -6.16 -6.63 -9.46
N LEU A 57 -5.96 -7.54 -8.50
CA LEU A 57 -5.29 -7.27 -7.24
C LEU A 57 -3.87 -7.82 -7.33
N ASP A 58 -2.88 -6.94 -7.39
CA ASP A 58 -1.48 -7.35 -7.44
C ASP A 58 -1.00 -7.56 -6.01
N LEU A 59 -1.18 -8.78 -5.53
CA LEU A 59 -0.93 -9.12 -4.14
C LEU A 59 0.57 -9.22 -3.87
N GLY A 60 0.98 -8.56 -2.78
CA GLY A 60 2.26 -8.80 -2.11
C GLY A 60 2.14 -9.96 -1.12
N MET A 61 2.75 -9.79 0.05
CA MET A 61 2.84 -10.83 1.07
C MET A 61 1.63 -10.77 2.02
N ILE A 62 0.77 -11.80 2.02
CA ILE A 62 -0.36 -11.91 2.96
C ILE A 62 0.03 -12.81 4.14
N LEU A 63 -0.15 -12.31 5.35
CA LEU A 63 -0.01 -13.05 6.60
C LEU A 63 -1.29 -13.83 6.85
N SER A 64 -1.26 -15.14 6.59
CA SER A 64 -2.30 -16.06 7.02
C SER A 64 -1.76 -17.12 7.97
N VAL A 65 -2.67 -17.71 8.75
CA VAL A 65 -2.37 -18.86 9.60
C VAL A 65 -1.99 -20.05 8.70
N GLY A 66 -0.89 -20.73 9.00
CA GLY A 66 -0.36 -21.84 8.19
C GLY A 66 0.72 -21.41 7.20
N PHE A 67 0.48 -20.42 6.32
CA PHE A 67 1.49 -19.96 5.35
C PHE A 67 2.71 -19.32 6.03
N THR A 68 2.47 -18.54 7.10
CA THR A 68 3.51 -17.87 7.89
C THR A 68 4.33 -18.82 8.77
N ALA A 69 3.75 -19.96 9.17
CA ALA A 69 4.38 -20.96 10.03
C ALA A 69 5.18 -22.01 9.24
N GLU A 70 4.73 -22.35 8.02
CA GLU A 70 5.35 -23.42 7.21
C GLU A 70 6.49 -22.92 6.30
N LYS A 71 6.63 -21.60 6.08
CA LYS A 71 7.55 -21.05 5.07
C LYS A 71 8.26 -19.77 5.51
N ALA A 72 8.87 -19.79 6.69
CA ALA A 72 9.67 -18.66 7.20
C ALA A 72 10.71 -18.15 6.18
N ASP A 73 11.33 -19.07 5.43
CA ASP A 73 12.30 -18.72 4.37
C ASP A 73 11.64 -17.98 3.20
N VAL A 74 10.43 -18.34 2.79
CA VAL A 74 9.73 -17.60 1.71
C VAL A 74 9.37 -16.20 2.18
N MET A 75 8.96 -16.06 3.44
CA MET A 75 8.63 -14.77 4.04
C MET A 75 9.86 -13.86 4.15
N SER A 76 11.04 -14.41 4.49
CA SER A 76 12.27 -13.62 4.53
C SER A 76 12.67 -13.15 3.13
N HIS A 77 12.56 -14.01 2.11
CA HIS A 77 12.83 -13.63 0.72
C HIS A 77 11.87 -12.54 0.21
N LEU A 78 10.57 -12.64 0.50
CA LEU A 78 9.59 -11.63 0.09
C LEU A 78 9.84 -10.28 0.78
N ARG A 79 10.21 -10.27 2.06
CA ARG A 79 10.60 -9.04 2.77
C ARG A 79 11.86 -8.42 2.17
N ALA A 80 12.88 -9.23 1.89
CA ALA A 80 14.11 -8.78 1.23
C ALA A 80 13.86 -8.28 -0.20
N ALA A 81 12.80 -8.78 -0.86
CA ALA A 81 12.35 -8.28 -2.16
C ALA A 81 11.52 -6.99 -2.07
N GLY A 82 11.30 -6.43 -0.87
CA GLY A 82 10.57 -5.18 -0.67
C GLY A 82 9.05 -5.33 -0.59
N PHE A 83 8.53 -6.54 -0.35
CA PHE A 83 7.10 -6.74 -0.10
C PHE A 83 6.75 -6.52 1.37
N ALA A 84 5.80 -5.63 1.61
CA ALA A 84 5.20 -5.40 2.91
C ALA A 84 4.22 -6.52 3.25
N ALA A 85 4.18 -6.88 4.53
CA ALA A 85 3.25 -7.86 5.06
C ALA A 85 1.86 -7.22 5.22
N MET A 86 0.84 -7.85 4.66
CA MET A 86 -0.57 -7.49 4.85
C MET A 86 -1.23 -8.54 5.72
N ARG A 87 -2.03 -8.11 6.70
CA ARG A 87 -2.83 -9.04 7.52
C ARG A 87 -4.05 -9.54 6.75
N GLU A 88 -4.55 -10.70 7.13
CA GLU A 88 -5.72 -11.31 6.50
C GLU A 88 -6.96 -10.42 6.60
N GLU A 89 -7.16 -9.72 7.73
CA GLU A 89 -8.30 -8.82 7.91
C GLU A 89 -8.24 -7.61 6.96
N GLU A 90 -7.04 -7.12 6.65
CA GLU A 90 -6.84 -6.03 5.69
C GLU A 90 -7.17 -6.50 4.27
N TYR A 91 -6.76 -7.71 3.92
CA TYR A 91 -7.09 -8.32 2.64
C TYR A 91 -8.61 -8.53 2.48
N HIS A 92 -9.29 -9.05 3.52
CA HIS A 92 -10.75 -9.21 3.51
C HIS A 92 -11.47 -7.88 3.40
N ALA A 93 -11.05 -6.84 4.12
CA ALA A 93 -11.65 -5.51 3.99
C ALA A 93 -11.54 -4.94 2.56
N ILE A 94 -10.41 -5.19 1.87
CA ILE A 94 -10.23 -4.80 0.46
C ILE A 94 -11.19 -5.59 -0.44
N LEU A 95 -11.36 -6.90 -0.20
CA LEU A 95 -12.30 -7.72 -0.95
C LEU A 95 -13.75 -7.28 -0.73
N ASP A 96 -14.14 -6.94 0.50
CA ASP A 96 -15.49 -6.46 0.82
C ASP A 96 -15.82 -5.19 0.03
N GLU A 97 -14.87 -4.25 -0.03
CA GLU A 97 -15.00 -3.06 -0.87
C GLU A 97 -15.15 -3.47 -2.34
N LEU A 98 -14.21 -4.24 -2.90
CA LEU A 98 -14.19 -4.54 -4.33
C LEU A 98 -15.33 -5.47 -4.82
N CYS A 99 -15.91 -6.26 -3.92
CA CYS A 99 -17.04 -7.14 -4.23
C CYS A 99 -18.41 -6.45 -4.03
N ASN A 100 -18.43 -5.18 -3.60
CA ASN A 100 -19.68 -4.46 -3.41
C ASN A 100 -20.45 -4.30 -4.75
N PRO A 101 -21.66 -4.89 -4.87
CA PRO A 101 -22.44 -4.85 -6.11
C PRO A 101 -22.87 -3.42 -6.49
N HIS A 102 -22.94 -2.52 -5.52
CA HIS A 102 -23.36 -1.13 -5.71
C HIS A 102 -22.22 -0.20 -6.14
N LEU A 103 -20.97 -0.69 -6.21
CA LEU A 103 -19.89 0.09 -6.80
C LEU A 103 -20.14 0.32 -8.28
N GLU A 104 -19.94 1.56 -8.72
CA GLU A 104 -19.88 1.89 -10.14
C GLU A 104 -18.72 1.16 -10.82
N PRO A 105 -18.81 0.85 -12.12
CA PRO A 105 -17.72 0.25 -12.87
C PRO A 105 -16.40 1.01 -12.67
N SER A 106 -15.35 0.27 -12.32
CA SER A 106 -14.00 0.80 -12.10
C SER A 106 -13.55 1.64 -13.29
N SER A 107 -12.89 2.78 -13.03
CA SER A 107 -12.12 3.45 -14.08
C SER A 107 -10.91 2.59 -14.48
N LEU A 108 -10.30 2.88 -15.64
CA LEU A 108 -9.09 2.16 -16.07
C LEU A 108 -7.95 2.23 -15.04
N LEU A 109 -7.87 3.32 -14.26
CA LEU A 109 -6.89 3.47 -13.18
C LEU A 109 -7.19 2.55 -12.00
N LYS A 110 -8.46 2.25 -11.72
CA LYS A 110 -8.88 1.35 -10.64
C LYS A 110 -9.02 -0.12 -11.07
N ALA A 111 -8.79 -0.42 -12.35
CA ALA A 111 -8.84 -1.78 -12.87
C ALA A 111 -7.68 -2.67 -12.37
N GLN A 112 -6.64 -2.06 -11.81
CA GLN A 112 -5.47 -2.74 -11.25
C GLN A 112 -5.08 -2.02 -9.95
N VAL A 113 -4.95 -2.78 -8.86
CA VAL A 113 -4.60 -2.26 -7.54
C VAL A 113 -3.37 -3.00 -7.04
N ALA A 114 -2.28 -2.26 -6.89
CA ALA A 114 -1.00 -2.74 -6.41
C ALA A 114 -0.92 -2.65 -4.88
N LEU A 115 -0.67 -3.78 -4.23
CA LEU A 115 -0.70 -3.88 -2.77
C LEU A 115 0.60 -4.46 -2.21
N GLY A 116 0.94 -4.07 -0.98
CA GLY A 116 2.02 -4.73 -0.25
C GLY A 116 3.42 -4.40 -0.78
N PHE A 117 3.65 -3.19 -1.29
CA PHE A 117 4.99 -2.67 -1.56
C PHE A 117 5.48 -1.88 -0.36
N GLU A 118 6.70 -2.16 0.09
CA GLU A 118 7.33 -1.40 1.15
C GLU A 118 7.98 -0.13 0.59
N ILE A 119 8.05 0.92 1.39
CA ILE A 119 8.73 2.16 1.02
C ILE A 119 10.20 2.16 1.48
N PRO A 120 11.09 2.86 0.76
CA PRO A 120 12.53 2.88 1.08
C PRO A 120 12.84 3.29 2.53
N GLU A 121 12.09 4.24 3.09
CA GLU A 121 12.26 4.69 4.48
C GLU A 121 12.05 3.55 5.49
N THR A 122 10.97 2.78 5.31
CA THR A 122 10.66 1.65 6.20
C THR A 122 11.68 0.53 6.05
N LEU A 123 12.17 0.24 4.84
CA LEU A 123 13.22 -0.75 4.63
C LEU A 123 14.52 -0.37 5.35
N ARG A 124 14.95 0.89 5.22
CA ARG A 124 16.11 1.42 5.95
C ARG A 124 15.97 1.30 7.46
N SER A 125 14.80 1.63 8.00
CA SER A 125 14.54 1.47 9.45
C SER A 125 14.62 0.01 9.93
N LYS A 126 14.36 -0.95 9.03
CA LYS A 126 14.46 -2.39 9.28
C LYS A 126 15.86 -2.95 8.98
N GLY A 127 16.81 -2.12 8.54
CA GLY A 127 18.14 -2.54 8.12
C GLY A 127 18.14 -3.41 6.85
N ILE A 128 17.09 -3.33 6.04
CA ILE A 128 16.97 -4.06 4.78
C ILE A 128 17.50 -3.16 3.66
N GLU A 129 18.40 -3.69 2.83
CA GLU A 129 18.92 -2.99 1.66
C GLU A 129 17.82 -2.80 0.61
N ASP A 130 17.90 -1.69 -0.14
CA ASP A 130 16.95 -1.37 -1.19
C ASP A 130 16.95 -2.49 -2.27
N PRO A 131 15.80 -3.13 -2.56
CA PRO A 131 15.69 -4.09 -3.63
C PRO A 131 16.02 -3.46 -4.98
N GLY A 132 16.60 -4.24 -5.89
CA GLY A 132 17.08 -3.72 -7.17
C GLY A 132 16.04 -2.99 -8.04
N TRP A 133 14.74 -3.30 -7.89
CA TRP A 133 13.67 -2.60 -8.61
C TRP A 133 13.46 -1.16 -8.11
N MET A 134 13.83 -0.83 -6.87
CA MET A 134 13.72 0.52 -6.32
C MET A 134 14.71 1.50 -6.96
N HIS A 135 15.78 1.00 -7.58
CA HIS A 135 16.74 1.82 -8.32
C HIS A 135 16.25 2.20 -9.71
N ASP A 136 15.16 1.61 -10.19
CA ASP A 136 14.53 2.03 -11.45
C ASP A 136 13.96 3.46 -11.28
N PRO A 137 14.27 4.40 -12.20
CA PRO A 137 13.79 5.78 -12.14
C PRO A 137 12.28 5.92 -11.94
N LEU A 138 11.48 4.96 -12.39
CA LEU A 138 10.02 4.97 -12.22
C LEU A 138 9.59 4.94 -10.75
N PHE A 139 10.40 4.36 -9.85
CA PHE A 139 10.10 4.26 -8.41
C PHE A 139 10.78 5.33 -7.56
N LYS A 140 11.53 6.27 -8.17
CA LYS A 140 12.28 7.30 -7.44
C LYS A 140 11.40 8.17 -6.53
N HIS A 141 10.13 8.35 -6.89
CA HIS A 141 9.16 9.09 -6.09
C HIS A 141 8.89 8.45 -4.71
N LEU A 142 9.08 7.14 -4.55
CA LEU A 142 8.91 6.45 -3.26
C LEU A 142 9.92 6.93 -2.20
N TYR A 143 11.10 7.40 -2.61
CA TYR A 143 12.10 7.96 -1.69
C TYR A 143 11.69 9.30 -1.07
N GLN A 144 10.66 9.95 -1.63
CA GLN A 144 10.10 11.20 -1.09
C GLN A 144 9.08 10.94 0.03
N ILE A 145 8.61 9.69 0.17
CA ILE A 145 7.66 9.32 1.21
C ILE A 145 8.40 9.22 2.56
N ARG A 146 8.07 10.13 3.47
CA ARG A 146 8.59 10.15 4.84
C ARG A 146 7.59 9.54 5.80
N THR A 147 8.04 8.64 6.67
CA THR A 147 7.24 8.19 7.81
C THR A 147 7.39 9.21 8.93
N ALA A 148 6.35 9.41 9.74
CA ALA A 148 6.33 10.43 10.80
C ALA A 148 7.42 10.25 11.89
N GLY A 149 8.20 9.15 11.86
CA GLY A 149 9.30 8.86 12.78
C GLY A 149 10.70 8.86 12.16
N GLY A 150 10.83 9.09 10.84
CA GLY A 150 12.13 9.12 10.15
C GLY A 150 12.72 10.52 10.12
N GLY A 151 13.49 10.88 11.14
CA GLY A 151 14.10 12.20 11.28
C GLY A 151 15.11 12.53 10.17
N GLY A 152 15.04 13.76 9.66
CA GLY A 152 16.05 14.32 8.78
C GLY A 152 15.61 15.49 7.91
N ASP A 153 14.89 16.47 8.44
CA ASP A 153 15.03 17.86 7.98
C ASP A 153 15.51 18.70 9.16
N SER A 154 16.80 18.99 9.15
CA SER A 154 17.39 20.09 9.89
C SER A 154 16.94 21.39 9.21
N ALA A 155 15.76 21.89 9.57
CA ALA A 155 15.32 23.25 9.31
C ALA A 155 14.15 23.59 10.27
N GLU A 156 14.50 24.32 11.34
CA GLU A 156 13.68 25.21 12.17
C GLU A 156 12.28 24.73 12.67
N ASP A 157 12.17 24.59 14.00
CA ASP A 157 10.94 24.68 14.80
C ASP A 157 9.83 23.59 14.69
N SER A 158 10.18 22.31 14.53
CA SER A 158 9.20 21.24 14.80
C SER A 158 9.11 20.92 16.31
N VAL A 159 8.20 21.57 17.02
CA VAL A 159 7.92 21.29 18.45
C VAL A 159 7.34 19.87 18.61
N ASN A 160 7.99 19.03 19.43
CA ASN A 160 7.51 17.68 19.75
C ASN A 160 6.51 17.72 20.91
N TYR A 161 5.23 17.91 20.59
CA TYR A 161 4.15 18.00 21.58
C TYR A 161 3.93 16.71 22.39
N GLY A 162 4.30 15.54 21.85
CA GLY A 162 4.20 14.28 22.58
C GLY A 162 5.15 14.22 23.78
N LEU A 163 6.39 14.70 23.61
CA LEU A 163 7.36 14.81 24.70
C LEU A 163 6.96 15.86 25.73
N LEU A 164 6.45 17.01 25.28
CA LEU A 164 5.98 18.07 26.19
C LEU A 164 4.79 17.59 27.03
N LEU A 165 3.83 16.91 26.43
CA LEU A 165 2.66 16.39 27.13
C LEU A 165 3.03 15.31 28.15
N ALA A 166 4.00 14.45 27.81
CA ALA A 166 4.53 13.44 28.74
C ALA A 166 5.29 14.07 29.93
N ALA A 167 5.88 15.25 29.74
CA ALA A 167 6.59 15.99 30.77
C ALA A 167 5.69 16.98 31.54
N ALA A 168 4.38 17.02 31.27
CA ALA A 168 3.47 17.95 31.93
C ALA A 168 3.29 17.59 33.41
N GLU A 169 3.75 18.47 34.30
CA GLU A 169 3.68 18.27 35.76
C GLU A 169 2.28 18.52 36.34
N SER A 170 1.36 19.07 35.53
CA SER A 170 -0.01 19.33 35.94
C SER A 170 -1.00 19.22 34.78
N HIS A 171 -2.27 19.01 35.12
CA HIS A 171 -3.34 19.01 34.14
C HIS A 171 -3.44 20.33 33.37
N GLN A 172 -3.20 21.47 34.03
CA GLN A 172 -3.23 22.77 33.38
C GLN A 172 -2.09 22.91 32.36
N ALA A 173 -0.88 22.47 32.71
CA ALA A 173 0.25 22.46 31.78
C ALA A 173 -0.04 21.58 30.55
N ALA A 174 -0.67 20.42 30.74
CA ALA A 174 -1.08 19.54 29.64
C ALA A 174 -2.11 20.21 28.71
N VAL A 175 -3.08 20.93 29.27
CA VAL A 175 -4.09 21.69 28.51
C VAL A 175 -3.43 22.79 27.68
N ASP A 176 -2.49 23.53 28.25
CA ASP A 176 -1.79 24.62 27.55
C ASP A 176 -0.95 24.09 26.36
N ILE A 177 -0.27 22.95 26.56
CA ILE A 177 0.51 22.27 25.50
C ILE A 177 -0.40 21.79 24.37
N ILE A 178 -1.56 21.22 24.68
CA ILE A 178 -2.53 20.76 23.67
C ILE A 178 -3.14 21.95 22.92
N ASN A 179 -3.46 23.03 23.62
CA ASN A 179 -4.01 24.24 23.01
C ASN A 179 -3.02 24.87 22.03
N ASP A 180 -1.75 25.02 22.40
CA ASP A 180 -0.71 25.51 21.47
C ASP A 180 -0.58 24.59 20.24
N ALA A 181 -0.57 23.27 20.44
CA ALA A 181 -0.50 22.30 19.34
C ALA A 181 -1.67 22.45 18.35
N ILE A 182 -2.89 22.62 18.86
CA ILE A 182 -4.10 22.78 18.04
C ILE A 182 -4.08 24.11 17.31
N VAL A 183 -3.75 25.21 17.99
CA VAL A 183 -3.66 26.54 17.39
C VAL A 183 -2.66 26.54 16.24
N ARG A 184 -1.43 26.06 16.47
CA ARG A 184 -0.41 26.01 15.40
C ARG A 184 -0.82 25.13 14.24
N LYS A 185 -1.46 23.99 14.49
CA LYS A 185 -1.94 23.09 13.43
C LYS A 185 -3.05 23.75 12.60
N LEU A 186 -3.96 24.48 13.25
CA LEU A 186 -5.01 25.24 12.58
C LEU A 186 -4.43 26.41 11.78
N CYS A 187 -3.50 27.17 12.35
CA CYS A 187 -2.83 28.27 11.66
C CYS A 187 -2.08 27.79 10.41
N LYS A 188 -1.38 26.65 10.50
CA LYS A 188 -0.72 26.02 9.34
C LYS A 188 -1.73 25.53 8.28
N ALA A 189 -2.85 24.93 8.70
CA ALA A 189 -3.88 24.47 7.78
C ALA A 189 -4.63 25.63 7.09
N LEU A 190 -4.75 26.76 7.77
CA LEU A 190 -5.44 27.97 7.30
C LEU A 190 -4.49 29.00 6.67
N THR A 191 -3.18 28.75 6.67
CA THR A 191 -2.14 29.65 6.13
C THR A 191 -2.15 31.05 6.76
N ILE A 192 -2.31 31.09 8.08
CA ILE A 192 -2.30 32.32 8.91
C ILE A 192 -1.19 32.21 9.95
N GLU A 193 -0.67 33.36 10.39
CA GLU A 193 0.35 33.40 11.45
C GLU A 193 -0.27 33.02 12.80
N ALA A 194 0.49 32.29 13.62
CA ALA A 194 0.06 31.77 14.92
C ALA A 194 0.35 32.76 16.06
#